data_AF-A0A945NZW3-F1
#
_entry.id   AF-A0A945NZW3-F1
#
_cell.length_a   1.000
_cell.length_b   1.000
_cell.length_c   1.000
_cell.angle_alpha   90.00
_cell.angle_beta   90.00
_cell.angle_gamma   90.00
#
_symmetry.space_group_name_H-M   'P 1'
#
loop_
_entity.id
_entity.type
_entity.pdbx_description
1 polymer ?
#
loop_
_entity_poly.entity_id
_entity_poly.type
_entity_poly.pdbx_seq_one_letter_code
_entity_poly.pdbx_strand_id
1 'polypeptide(L)' 'MNNSANTENASRDDIQSGKGIQLMVDSFYGNARQDELLGPIFERAISDWQHHLPTMYQFWERLLFGHSDYAGNPFSKH' A
#
# COMPACT_ATOMS: atom_id res chain seq x y z
N MET A 1 15.54 40.57 3.47
CA MET A 1 14.20 40.11 3.06
C MET A 1 14.18 38.59 2.99
N ASN A 2 13.64 38.00 4.06
CA ASN A 2 12.94 36.72 4.14
C ASN A 2 12.26 36.24 2.84
N ASN A 3 12.60 35.03 2.39
CA ASN A 3 11.55 34.05 2.12
C ASN A 3 12.04 32.63 2.45
N SER A 4 11.54 32.13 3.57
CA SER A 4 11.67 30.76 4.03
C SER A 4 10.90 29.84 3.08
N ALA A 5 11.60 28.97 2.38
CA ALA A 5 11.02 27.71 1.92
C ALA A 5 11.47 26.62 2.90
N ASN A 6 10.88 26.68 4.10
CA ASN A 6 10.88 25.56 5.03
C ASN A 6 9.93 24.53 4.41
N THR A 7 10.44 23.67 3.53
CA THR A 7 9.74 22.43 3.19
C THR A 7 9.75 21.59 4.45
N GLU A 8 8.69 21.73 5.24
CA GLU A 8 8.32 20.82 6.30
C GLU A 8 8.23 19.44 5.66
N ASN A 9 9.29 18.66 5.83
CA ASN A 9 9.28 17.22 5.68
C ASN A 9 8.32 16.72 6.77
N ALA A 10 7.02 16.72 6.46
CA ALA A 10 6.01 16.08 7.29
C ALA A 10 6.57 14.70 7.62
N SER A 11 6.88 14.47 8.90
CA SER A 11 7.48 13.24 9.39
C SER A 11 6.75 12.09 8.74
N ARG A 12 7.40 11.42 7.78
CA ARG A 12 6.90 10.16 7.24
C ARG A 12 7.16 9.17 8.36
N ASP A 13 6.26 9.16 9.32
CA ASP A 13 6.35 8.27 10.46
C ASP A 13 6.57 6.86 9.91
N ASP A 14 7.56 6.17 10.46
CA ASP A 14 7.85 4.81 10.06
C ASP A 14 6.61 3.93 10.28
N ILE A 15 6.46 2.92 9.44
CA ILE A 15 5.36 1.95 9.58
C ILE A 15 5.67 1.06 10.78
N GLN A 16 4.97 1.30 11.88
CA GLN A 16 5.19 0.61 13.17
C GLN A 16 4.10 -0.40 13.52
N SER A 17 3.03 -0.51 12.73
CA SER A 17 1.91 -1.41 13.04
C SER A 17 1.13 -1.83 11.79
N GLY A 18 0.31 -2.89 11.92
CA GLY A 18 -0.63 -3.30 10.88
C GLY A 18 -1.62 -2.20 10.48
N LYS A 19 -1.96 -1.26 11.38
CA LYS A 19 -2.79 -0.11 11.02
C LYS A 19 -2.06 0.86 10.08
N GLY A 20 -0.76 1.05 10.28
CA GLY A 20 0.10 1.79 9.36
C GLY A 20 0.18 1.13 7.98
N ILE A 21 0.23 -0.20 7.94
CA ILE A 21 0.21 -0.98 6.69
C ILE A 21 -1.12 -0.79 5.95
N GLN A 22 -2.26 -0.89 6.65
CA GLN A 22 -3.56 -0.65 6.04
C GLN A 22 -3.62 0.74 5.40
N LEU A 23 -3.22 1.77 6.14
CA LEU A 23 -3.22 3.13 5.62
C LEU A 23 -2.30 3.28 4.39
N MET A 24 -1.10 2.68 4.43
CA MET A 24 -0.17 2.69 3.30
C MET A 24 -0.79 2.03 2.06
N VAL A 25 -1.31 0.81 2.21
CA VAL A 25 -1.87 0.03 1.10
C VAL A 25 -3.14 0.68 0.54
N ASP A 26 -4.02 1.19 1.40
CA ASP A 26 -5.24 1.90 0.99
C ASP A 26 -4.90 3.18 0.24
N SER A 27 -3.92 3.95 0.73
CA SER A 27 -3.46 5.16 0.04
C SER A 27 -2.84 4.83 -1.31
N PHE A 28 -2.04 3.77 -1.38
CA PHE A 28 -1.42 3.33 -2.64
C PHE A 28 -2.48 2.95 -3.68
N TYR A 29 -3.42 2.05 -3.35
CA TYR A 29 -4.44 1.65 -4.32
C TYR A 29 -5.49 2.74 -4.56
N GLY A 30 -5.78 3.59 -3.58
CA GLY A 30 -6.62 4.78 -3.78
C GLY A 30 -6.04 5.69 -4.86
N ASN A 31 -4.74 5.99 -4.78
CA ASN A 31 -4.07 6.81 -5.78
C ASN A 31 -3.91 6.06 -7.12
N ALA A 32 -3.46 4.81 -7.11
CA ALA A 32 -3.21 4.04 -8.32
C ALA A 32 -4.48 3.81 -9.16
N ARG A 33 -5.65 3.70 -8.53
CA ARG A 33 -6.94 3.55 -9.24
C ARG A 33 -7.41 4.83 -9.92
N GLN A 34 -7.01 6.00 -9.42
CA GLN A 34 -7.34 7.30 -10.02
C GLN A 34 -6.30 7.75 -11.05
N ASP A 35 -5.14 7.09 -11.11
CA ASP A 35 -4.11 7.36 -12.09
C ASP A 35 -4.53 6.89 -13.49
N GLU A 36 -4.37 7.75 -14.50
CA GLU A 36 -4.85 7.49 -15.87
C GLU A 36 -4.11 6.32 -16.55
N LEU A 37 -2.85 6.08 -16.17
CA LEU A 37 -2.04 5.01 -16.75
C LEU A 37 -2.22 3.70 -15.97
N LEU A 38 -2.18 3.76 -14.64
CA LEU A 38 -2.21 2.58 -13.78
C LEU A 38 -3.62 2.09 -13.48
N GLY A 39 -4.60 2.99 -13.36
CA GLY A 39 -5.98 2.67 -13.00
C GLY A 39 -6.59 1.60 -13.91
N PRO A 40 -6.53 1.75 -15.25
CA PRO A 40 -7.04 0.74 -16.17
C PRO A 40 -6.35 -0.62 -16.05
N ILE A 41 -5.08 -0.66 -15.65
CA ILE A 41 -4.35 -1.93 -15.46
C ILE A 41 -4.91 -2.65 -14.24
N PHE A 42 -5.04 -1.96 -13.12
CA PHE A 42 -5.53 -2.56 -11.88
C PHE A 42 -7.01 -2.93 -11.94
N GLU A 43 -7.88 -2.10 -12.52
CA GLU A 43 -9.31 -2.43 -12.68
C GLU A 43 -9.56 -3.62 -13.61
N ARG A 44 -8.65 -3.90 -14.56
CA ARG A 44 -8.69 -5.12 -15.38
C ARG A 44 -8.17 -6.35 -14.65
N ALA A 45 -7.18 -6.18 -13.79
CA ALA A 45 -6.51 -7.27 -13.08
C ALA A 45 -7.25 -7.70 -11.80
N ILE A 46 -7.94 -6.77 -11.13
CA ILE A 46 -8.56 -6.97 -9.82
C ILE A 46 -10.06 -6.72 -9.95
N SER A 47 -10.84 -7.80 -10.02
CA SER A 47 -12.31 -7.73 -10.07
C SER A 47 -12.96 -7.66 -8.69
N ASP A 48 -12.24 -8.06 -7.63
CA ASP A 48 -12.74 -8.09 -6.25
C ASP A 48 -11.76 -7.43 -5.29
N TRP A 49 -11.96 -6.13 -5.12
CA TRP A 49 -11.15 -5.30 -4.23
C TRP A 49 -11.31 -5.66 -2.75
N GLN A 50 -12.50 -6.14 -2.34
CA GLN A 50 -12.78 -6.49 -0.96
C GLN A 50 -11.95 -7.71 -0.51
N HIS A 51 -11.72 -8.67 -1.42
CA HIS A 51 -10.86 -9.82 -1.17
C HIS A 51 -9.37 -9.54 -1.44
N HIS A 52 -9.06 -8.66 -2.39
CA HIS A 52 -7.66 -8.33 -2.75
C HIS A 52 -6.93 -7.55 -1.66
N LEU A 53 -7.54 -6.49 -1.12
CA LEU A 53 -6.87 -5.59 -0.16
C LEU A 53 -6.38 -6.32 1.11
N PRO A 54 -7.16 -7.20 1.77
CA PRO A 54 -6.69 -7.99 2.91
C PRO A 54 -5.44 -8.82 2.61
N THR A 55 -5.34 -9.37 1.39
CA THR A 55 -4.17 -10.14 0.95
C THR A 55 -2.92 -9.26 0.90
N MET A 56 -3.06 -8.02 0.41
CA MET A 56 -1.96 -7.07 0.36
C MET A 56 -1.53 -6.60 1.75
N TYR A 57 -2.46 -6.38 2.67
CA TYR A 57 -2.10 -6.06 4.06
C TYR A 57 -1.26 -7.18 4.68
N GLN A 58 -1.70 -8.43 4.54
CA GLN A 58 -0.99 -9.60 5.08
C GLN A 58 0.39 -9.78 4.45
N PHE A 59 0.51 -9.55 3.14
CA PHE A 59 1.80 -9.59 2.44
C PHE A 59 2.80 -8.58 3.03
N TRP A 60 2.40 -7.32 3.17
CA TRP A 60 3.28 -6.28 3.72
C TRP A 60 3.54 -6.46 5.21
N GLU A 61 2.58 -6.97 5.98
CA GLU A 61 2.75 -7.27 7.41
C GLU A 61 3.78 -8.38 7.61
N ARG A 62 3.73 -9.43 6.79
CA ARG A 62 4.76 -10.46 6.77
C ARG A 62 6.12 -9.91 6.35
N LEU A 63 6.17 -9.08 5.31
CA LEU A 63 7.43 -8.56 4.77
C LEU A 63 8.12 -7.60 5.74
N LEU A 64 7.37 -6.73 6.41
CA LEU A 64 7.91 -5.69 7.29
C LEU A 64 8.13 -6.18 8.73
N PHE A 65 7.25 -7.05 9.24
CA PHE A 65 7.29 -7.47 10.64
C PHE A 65 7.59 -8.96 10.83
N GLY A 66 7.70 -9.74 9.75
CA GLY A 66 8.07 -11.17 9.84
C GLY A 66 6.97 -12.08 10.41
N HIS A 67 5.72 -11.61 10.48
CA HIS A 67 4.60 -12.43 10.98
C HIS A 67 4.30 -13.58 10.00
N SER A 68 4.32 -14.81 10.51
CA SER A 68 4.40 -16.06 9.74
C SER A 68 3.12 -16.54 9.07
N ASP A 69 1.97 -15.91 9.31
CA ASP A 69 0.68 -16.60 9.15
C ASP A 69 0.05 -16.47 7.74
N TYR A 70 0.74 -15.83 6.80
CA TYR A 70 0.33 -15.85 5.38
C TYR A 70 0.95 -17.05 4.65
N ALA A 71 0.15 -18.07 4.34
CA ALA A 71 0.57 -19.28 3.61
C ALA A 71 0.42 -19.18 2.07
N GLY A 72 0.14 -18.00 1.52
CA GLY A 72 0.12 -17.80 0.07
C GLY A 72 1.52 -17.57 -0.50
N ASN A 73 1.77 -17.99 -1.74
CA ASN A 73 2.93 -17.57 -2.52
C ASN A 73 2.48 -16.44 -3.47
N PRO A 74 2.72 -15.16 -3.12
CA PRO A 74 2.25 -14.02 -3.93
C PRO A 74 2.81 -14.06 -5.36
N PHE A 75 4.04 -14.53 -5.52
CA PHE A 75 4.73 -14.61 -6.81
C PHE A 75 4.30 -15.80 -7.67
N SER A 76 3.54 -16.74 -7.13
CA SER A 76 3.00 -17.86 -7.93
C SER A 76 1.65 -17.53 -8.59
N LYS A 77 0.98 -16.46 -8.17
CA LYS A 77 -0.36 -16.07 -8.65
C LYS A 77 -0.39 -14.79 -9.48
N HIS A 78 0.75 -14.12 -9.64
CA HIS A 78 0.94 -12.92 -10.46
C HIS A 78 1.94 -13.21 -11.57
#